data_AF-A0A6J0JKV1-F1
#
_entry.id   AF-A0A6J0JKV1-F1
#
_cell.length_a   1.000
_cell.length_b   1.000
_cell.length_c   1.000
_cell.angle_alpha   90.00
_cell.angle_beta   90.00
_cell.angle_gamma   90.00
#
_symmetry.space_group_name_H-M   'P 1'
#
loop_
_entity.id
_entity.type
_entity.pdbx_description
1 polymer ?
#
loop_
_entity_poly.entity_id
_entity_poly.type
_entity_poly.pdbx_seq_one_letter_code
_entity_poly.pdbx_strand_id
1 'polypeptide(L)'
;MEEQFILRVPQSVSERIDRLLSDEASSTSDEIPLDLCFSEDGRSGTFVIGNEEFPASLLDLPAVVESFKTYDDSALVKTADIGQMIMVREQGDPAPNTVEYRHGLTPPMKDARKRRFRREPDLNPELVQRVERDLLNILSGRTVENGNEQQEETVAEVNTNKKVSSTSSPAATPVEKPEEAPEAGTNNNNHNTPAEVEQERSESEDSDDSM
;
A
#
# COMPACT_ATOMS: atom_id res chain seq x y z
N MET A 1 0.03 -25.62 7.46
CA MET A 1 0.81 -24.46 7.00
C MET A 1 1.40 -23.84 8.25
N GLU A 2 2.64 -23.35 8.21
CA GLU A 2 3.20 -22.62 9.36
C GLU A 2 2.72 -21.18 9.30
N GLU A 3 2.37 -20.62 10.47
CA GLU A 3 2.02 -19.21 10.62
C GLU A 3 3.16 -18.53 11.36
N GLN A 4 3.62 -17.39 10.84
CA GLN A 4 4.80 -16.68 11.33
C GLN A 4 4.50 -15.18 11.40
N PHE A 5 4.93 -14.53 12.47
CA PHE A 5 4.71 -13.11 12.76
C PHE A 5 6.00 -12.48 13.30
N ILE A 6 6.12 -11.15 13.20
CA ILE A 6 7.21 -10.43 13.84
C ILE A 6 6.81 -10.09 15.28
N LEU A 7 7.51 -10.63 16.28
CA LEU A 7 7.40 -10.12 17.65
C LEU A 7 8.30 -8.88 17.80
N ARG A 8 7.74 -7.76 18.27
CA ARG A 8 8.48 -6.55 18.65
C ARG A 8 8.19 -6.24 20.11
N VAL A 9 9.25 -5.96 20.87
CA VAL A 9 9.20 -5.72 22.31
C VAL A 9 10.02 -4.48 22.70
N PRO A 10 9.83 -3.91 23.90
CA PRO A 10 10.74 -2.93 24.49
C PRO A 10 12.16 -3.49 24.67
N GLN A 11 13.19 -2.63 24.66
CA GLN A 11 14.60 -3.03 24.75
C GLN A 11 14.91 -3.88 26.01
N SER A 12 14.29 -3.51 27.13
CA SER A 12 14.35 -4.22 28.42
C SER A 12 13.80 -5.65 28.37
N VAL A 13 12.87 -5.92 27.45
CA VAL A 13 12.26 -7.24 27.23
C VAL A 13 13.07 -8.04 26.21
N SER A 14 13.56 -7.44 25.13
CA SER A 14 14.42 -8.15 24.17
C SER A 14 15.68 -8.68 24.84
N GLU A 15 16.34 -7.89 25.69
CA GLU A 15 17.53 -8.37 26.42
C GLU A 15 17.25 -9.55 27.36
N ARG A 16 16.00 -9.77 27.78
CA ARG A 16 15.59 -10.94 28.56
C ARG A 16 15.31 -12.13 27.65
N ILE A 17 14.64 -11.91 26.51
CA ILE A 17 14.41 -12.94 25.49
C ILE A 17 15.74 -13.45 24.92
N ASP A 18 16.68 -12.58 24.59
CA ASP A 18 18.01 -12.95 24.07
C ASP A 18 18.78 -13.83 25.07
N ARG A 19 18.65 -13.55 26.38
CA ARG A 19 19.23 -14.37 27.44
C ARG A 19 18.54 -15.73 27.58
N LEU A 20 17.23 -15.82 27.37
CA LEU A 20 16.47 -17.08 27.37
C LEU A 20 16.76 -17.96 26.15
N LEU A 21 17.00 -17.34 24.99
CA LEU A 21 17.30 -18.02 23.72
C LEU A 21 18.78 -18.39 23.55
N SER A 22 19.66 -17.97 24.48
CA SER A 22 21.08 -18.33 24.49
C SER A 22 21.28 -19.74 25.08
N ASP A 23 22.08 -20.59 24.42
CA ASP A 23 22.26 -22.02 24.78
C ASP A 23 22.54 -22.27 26.28
N GLU A 24 23.34 -21.42 26.93
CA GLU A 24 23.68 -21.51 28.36
C GLU A 24 22.44 -21.48 29.28
N ALA A 25 21.36 -20.81 28.88
CA ALA A 25 20.11 -20.70 29.64
C ALA A 25 19.10 -21.81 29.34
N SER A 26 19.36 -22.68 28.34
CA SER A 26 18.42 -23.73 27.92
C SER A 26 18.19 -24.85 28.96
N SER A 27 18.81 -24.75 30.14
CA SER A 27 18.57 -25.60 31.32
C SER A 27 17.73 -24.92 32.42
N THR A 28 17.38 -23.65 32.24
CA THR A 28 16.52 -22.84 33.13
C THR A 28 15.38 -22.11 32.40
N SER A 29 15.38 -22.14 31.06
CA SER A 29 14.33 -21.57 30.20
C SER A 29 12.93 -22.05 30.56
N ASP A 30 12.79 -23.33 30.92
CA ASP A 30 11.52 -23.97 31.25
C ASP A 30 10.87 -23.42 32.54
N GLU A 31 11.62 -22.70 33.40
CA GLU A 31 11.09 -22.07 34.61
C GLU A 31 10.69 -20.60 34.43
N ILE A 32 11.01 -19.96 33.30
CA ILE A 32 10.66 -18.56 33.03
C ILE A 32 9.49 -18.52 32.05
N PRO A 33 8.24 -18.37 32.52
CA PRO A 33 7.08 -18.40 31.65
C PRO A 33 7.14 -17.26 30.62
N LEU A 34 6.91 -17.62 29.36
CA LEU A 34 6.72 -16.70 28.24
C LEU A 34 5.38 -17.07 27.61
N ASP A 35 4.42 -16.15 27.65
CA ASP A 35 3.05 -16.37 27.20
C ASP A 35 2.50 -15.15 26.46
N LEU A 36 1.49 -15.37 25.62
CA LEU A 36 0.86 -14.34 24.79
C LEU A 36 -0.63 -14.64 24.61
N CYS A 37 -1.46 -13.96 25.41
CA CYS A 37 -2.91 -14.07 25.35
C CYS A 37 -3.52 -12.89 24.58
N PHE A 38 -4.42 -13.17 23.62
CA PHE A 38 -5.22 -12.16 22.93
C PHE A 38 -6.65 -12.08 23.49
N SER A 39 -7.26 -10.89 23.44
CA SER A 39 -8.69 -10.71 23.72
C SER A 39 -9.57 -11.13 22.54
N GLU A 40 -10.89 -11.16 22.77
CA GLU A 40 -11.93 -11.53 21.79
C GLU A 40 -11.93 -10.66 20.51
N ASP A 41 -11.30 -9.48 20.54
CA ASP A 41 -11.09 -8.62 19.37
C ASP A 41 -10.03 -9.17 18.39
N GLY A 42 -9.25 -10.19 18.79
CA GLY A 42 -8.15 -10.77 18.01
C GLY A 42 -7.02 -9.77 17.70
N ARG A 43 -6.95 -8.65 18.43
CA ARG A 43 -6.05 -7.52 18.11
C ARG A 43 -5.35 -6.94 19.32
N SER A 44 -6.02 -6.86 20.47
CA SER A 44 -5.41 -6.47 21.74
C SER A 44 -5.01 -7.72 22.54
N GLY A 45 -4.01 -7.60 23.40
CA GLY A 45 -3.56 -8.73 24.21
C GLY A 45 -2.57 -8.36 25.31
N THR A 46 -2.10 -9.39 26.02
CA THR A 46 -1.07 -9.30 27.05
C THR A 46 0.06 -10.27 26.70
N PHE A 47 1.28 -9.76 26.66
CA PHE A 47 2.51 -10.55 26.62
C PHE A 47 3.07 -10.69 28.03
N VAL A 48 3.44 -11.89 28.44
CA VAL A 48 3.97 -12.20 29.77
C VAL A 48 5.39 -12.71 29.64
N ILE A 49 6.30 -12.22 30.48
CA ILE A 49 7.65 -12.75 30.62
C ILE A 49 8.08 -12.78 32.09
N GLY A 50 8.25 -13.98 32.63
CA GLY A 50 8.41 -14.18 34.07
C GLY A 50 7.17 -13.69 34.83
N ASN A 51 7.37 -12.75 35.77
CA ASN A 51 6.31 -12.20 36.61
C ASN A 51 5.79 -10.83 36.13
N GLU A 52 6.07 -10.45 34.87
CA GLU A 52 5.75 -9.13 34.33
C GLU A 52 4.84 -9.23 33.10
N GLU A 53 3.78 -8.42 33.11
CA GLU A 53 2.76 -8.33 32.05
C GLU A 53 2.91 -7.03 31.26
N PHE A 54 2.91 -7.15 29.93
CA PHE A 54 3.07 -6.04 28.99
C PHE A 54 1.89 -5.98 28.00
N PRO A 55 1.31 -4.79 27.73
CA PRO A 55 0.25 -4.65 26.75
C PRO A 55 0.77 -4.92 25.33
N ALA A 56 0.12 -5.84 24.63
CA ALA A 56 0.43 -6.26 23.26
C ALA A 56 -0.64 -5.80 22.26
N SER A 57 -0.28 -5.68 20.98
CA SER A 57 -1.20 -5.28 19.90
C SER A 57 -0.76 -5.90 18.57
N LEU A 58 -1.66 -6.63 17.89
CA LEU A 58 -1.42 -7.25 16.58
C LEU A 58 -1.70 -6.23 15.46
N LEU A 59 -0.65 -5.79 14.77
CA LEU A 59 -0.69 -4.80 13.70
C LEU A 59 -0.37 -5.41 12.34
N ASP A 60 -1.01 -4.91 11.30
CA ASP A 60 -0.76 -5.32 9.93
C ASP A 60 0.47 -4.57 9.38
N LEU A 61 1.43 -5.29 8.81
CA LEU A 61 2.63 -4.71 8.21
C LEU A 61 2.31 -4.15 6.83
N PRO A 62 2.84 -2.97 6.46
CA PRO A 62 2.53 -2.34 5.19
C PRO A 62 3.16 -3.08 4.00
N ALA A 63 4.16 -3.94 4.23
CA ALA A 63 4.79 -4.76 3.21
C ALA A 63 4.85 -6.22 3.68
N VAL A 64 4.57 -7.15 2.78
CA VAL A 64 4.80 -8.59 3.00
C VAL A 64 6.29 -8.84 3.20
N VAL A 65 6.62 -9.68 4.17
CA VAL A 65 7.99 -10.12 4.48
C VAL A 65 8.04 -11.63 4.31
N GLU A 66 8.83 -12.11 3.36
CA GLU A 66 9.00 -13.54 3.13
C GLU A 66 10.07 -14.10 4.08
N SER A 67 9.78 -15.22 4.77
CA SER A 67 10.79 -15.97 5.51
C SER A 67 11.38 -17.08 4.64
N PHE A 68 12.68 -17.31 4.77
CA PHE A 68 13.41 -18.35 4.06
C PHE A 68 14.30 -19.15 5.02
N LYS A 69 14.46 -20.43 4.74
CA LYS A 69 15.50 -21.29 5.35
C LYS A 69 16.54 -21.69 4.31
N THR A 70 17.74 -22.00 4.78
CA THR A 70 18.86 -22.48 3.96
C THR A 70 19.72 -23.46 4.76
N TYR A 71 20.72 -24.05 4.10
CA TYR A 71 21.73 -24.93 4.71
C TYR A 71 23.16 -24.57 4.23
N ASP A 72 23.28 -23.77 3.17
CA ASP A 72 24.52 -23.41 2.47
C ASP A 72 24.64 -21.90 2.21
N ASP A 73 23.78 -21.10 2.84
CA ASP A 73 23.62 -19.64 2.67
C ASP A 73 23.43 -19.17 1.22
N SER A 74 22.98 -20.07 0.34
CA SER A 74 22.87 -19.85 -1.11
C SER A 74 21.52 -20.36 -1.66
N ALA A 75 21.16 -21.61 -1.36
CA ALA A 75 19.85 -22.16 -1.67
C ALA A 75 18.81 -21.71 -0.64
N LEU A 76 18.07 -20.64 -0.95
CA LEU A 76 16.98 -20.14 -0.12
C LEU A 76 15.66 -20.87 -0.45
N VAL A 77 15.03 -21.47 0.55
CA VAL A 77 13.72 -22.13 0.46
C VAL A 77 12.71 -21.33 1.28
N LYS A 78 11.68 -20.77 0.63
CA LYS A 78 10.63 -20.00 1.30
C LYS A 78 9.85 -20.87 2.30
N THR A 79 9.60 -20.33 3.49
CA THR A 79 8.86 -21.01 4.57
C THR A 79 7.50 -20.37 4.85
N ALA A 80 7.39 -19.04 4.89
CA ALA A 80 6.13 -18.35 5.13
C ALA A 80 6.06 -16.95 4.47
N ASP A 81 4.86 -16.40 4.42
CA ASP A 81 4.56 -14.99 4.15
C ASP A 81 4.15 -14.32 5.46
N ILE A 82 4.90 -13.31 5.90
CA ILE A 82 4.67 -12.58 7.15
C ILE A 82 4.04 -11.23 6.82
N GLY A 83 2.75 -11.10 7.13
CA GLY A 83 1.96 -9.88 6.94
C GLY A 83 1.69 -9.07 8.22
N GLN A 84 2.13 -9.54 9.39
CA GLN A 84 1.73 -8.96 10.68
C GLN A 84 2.88 -8.90 11.70
N MET A 85 2.74 -7.98 12.66
CA MET A 85 3.63 -7.76 13.79
C MET A 85 2.85 -7.70 15.09
N ILE A 86 3.33 -8.40 16.12
CA ILE A 86 2.83 -8.30 17.49
C ILE A 86 3.72 -7.27 18.20
N MET A 87 3.17 -6.10 18.47
CA MET A 87 3.85 -4.99 19.13
C MET A 87 3.52 -4.99 20.62
N VAL A 88 4.47 -5.45 21.43
CA VAL A 88 4.48 -5.30 22.89
C VAL A 88 5.00 -3.90 23.24
N ARG A 89 4.41 -3.28 24.26
CA ARG A 89 4.61 -1.87 24.63
C ARG A 89 4.88 -1.74 26.13
N GLU A 90 5.40 -0.60 26.58
CA GLU A 90 5.60 -0.35 28.01
C GLU A 90 4.28 0.06 28.71
N GLN A 91 4.24 -0.11 30.04
CA GLN A 91 3.01 0.16 30.81
C GLN A 91 2.79 1.68 30.93
N GLY A 92 1.84 2.19 30.15
CA GLY A 92 1.55 3.62 30.01
C GLY A 92 1.64 4.12 28.57
N ASP A 93 2.24 3.35 27.67
CA ASP A 93 2.21 3.64 26.23
C ASP A 93 0.78 3.68 25.69
N PRO A 94 0.44 4.62 24.79
CA PRO A 94 -0.83 4.62 24.09
C PRO A 94 -0.97 3.35 23.23
N ALA A 95 -2.19 2.82 23.15
CA ALA A 95 -2.51 1.78 22.17
C ALA A 95 -2.41 2.34 20.73
N PRO A 96 -2.04 1.52 19.73
CA PRO A 96 -2.06 1.95 18.34
C PRO A 96 -3.48 2.31 17.88
N ASN A 97 -3.68 3.57 17.47
CA ASN A 97 -4.99 4.06 16.99
C ASN A 97 -5.40 3.50 15.61
N THR A 98 -4.52 2.73 14.95
CA THR A 98 -4.75 2.13 13.62
C THR A 98 -4.27 0.69 13.60
N VAL A 99 -5.04 -0.18 12.94
CA VAL A 99 -4.71 -1.60 12.76
C VAL A 99 -3.45 -1.79 11.89
N GLU A 100 -3.25 -0.93 10.89
CA GLU A 100 -2.04 -0.94 10.08
C GLU A 100 -0.88 -0.19 10.74
N TYR A 101 0.32 -0.77 10.68
CA TYR A 101 1.56 -0.17 11.14
C TYR A 101 2.19 0.76 10.09
N ARG A 102 2.67 1.93 10.53
CA ARG A 102 3.11 3.04 9.66
C ARG A 102 4.41 2.78 8.88
N HIS A 103 5.22 1.80 9.27
CA HIS A 103 6.57 1.58 8.73
C HIS A 103 6.79 0.12 8.31
N GLY A 104 7.65 -0.13 7.33
CA GLY A 104 8.21 -1.48 7.15
C GLY A 104 9.29 -1.79 8.20
N LEU A 105 9.75 -3.05 8.25
CA LEU A 105 10.74 -3.49 9.23
C LEU A 105 12.11 -2.80 9.08
N THR A 106 12.56 -2.59 7.84
CA THR A 106 13.90 -2.08 7.55
C THR A 106 13.95 -0.55 7.56
N PRO A 107 15.07 0.10 7.97
CA PRO A 107 15.16 1.57 8.01
C PRO A 107 14.80 2.28 6.68
N PRO A 108 15.17 1.76 5.49
CA PRO A 108 14.73 2.35 4.23
C PRO A 108 13.20 2.40 4.07
N MET A 109 12.43 1.55 4.75
CA MET A 109 10.97 1.43 4.68
C MET A 109 10.20 2.26 5.73
N LYS A 110 10.87 3.19 6.44
CA LYS A 110 10.18 4.21 7.25
C LYS A 110 9.16 4.98 6.39
N ASP A 111 7.92 5.09 6.86
CA ASP A 111 6.78 5.70 6.16
C ASP A 111 6.45 5.07 4.78
N ALA A 112 6.55 3.74 4.65
CA ALA A 112 6.35 2.98 3.40
C ALA A 112 5.16 3.45 2.54
N ARG A 113 3.93 3.47 3.09
CA ARG A 113 2.71 3.83 2.34
C ARG A 113 2.59 5.31 1.99
N LYS A 114 3.25 6.19 2.76
CA LYS A 114 3.26 7.65 2.50
C LYS A 114 4.33 8.07 1.50
N ARG A 115 5.48 7.37 1.49
CA ARG A 115 6.73 7.79 0.82
C ARG A 115 7.21 6.87 -0.32
N ARG A 116 6.85 5.59 -0.33
CA ARG A 116 7.34 4.61 -1.32
C ARG A 116 6.26 4.00 -2.18
N PHE A 117 5.08 3.72 -1.62
CA PHE A 117 4.02 3.10 -2.40
C PHE A 117 3.37 4.14 -3.31
N ARG A 118 3.16 3.77 -4.58
CA ARG A 118 2.34 4.55 -5.49
C ARG A 118 0.93 4.60 -4.92
N ARG A 119 0.42 5.80 -4.63
CA ARG A 119 -0.98 5.98 -4.23
C ARG A 119 -1.89 5.50 -5.36
N GLU A 120 -3.06 5.00 -4.99
CA GLU A 120 -4.12 4.75 -5.96
C GLU A 120 -4.65 6.10 -6.48
N PRO A 121 -5.09 6.16 -7.75
CA PRO A 121 -5.71 7.37 -8.29
C PRO A 121 -7.00 7.65 -7.51
N ASP A 122 -7.23 8.91 -7.16
CA ASP A 122 -8.48 9.35 -6.59
C ASP A 122 -9.56 9.34 -7.69
N LEU A 123 -10.44 8.33 -7.65
CA LEU A 123 -11.46 8.07 -8.65
C LEU A 123 -12.84 8.33 -8.07
N ASN A 124 -13.64 9.17 -8.74
CA ASN A 124 -15.02 9.45 -8.32
C ASN A 124 -15.82 8.13 -8.23
N PRO A 125 -16.33 7.73 -7.04
CA PRO A 125 -17.07 6.49 -6.87
C PRO A 125 -18.29 6.35 -7.78
N GLU A 126 -18.99 7.45 -8.09
CA GLU A 126 -20.16 7.44 -8.99
C GLU A 126 -19.76 7.09 -10.43
N LEU A 127 -18.56 7.51 -10.86
CA LEU A 127 -18.04 7.17 -12.18
C LEU A 127 -17.60 5.70 -12.23
N VAL A 128 -16.94 5.21 -11.18
CA VAL A 128 -16.54 3.79 -11.06
C VAL A 128 -17.78 2.89 -11.10
N GLN A 129 -18.80 3.16 -10.28
CA GLN A 129 -20.05 2.39 -10.26
C GLN A 129 -20.78 2.43 -11.61
N ARG A 130 -20.79 3.57 -12.31
CA ARG A 130 -21.38 3.66 -13.65
C ARG A 130 -20.63 2.80 -14.66
N VAL A 131 -19.30 2.88 -14.69
CA VAL A 131 -18.45 2.09 -15.61
C VAL A 131 -18.55 0.59 -15.30
N GLU A 132 -18.57 0.19 -14.03
CA GLU A 132 -18.79 -1.19 -13.59
C GLU A 132 -20.15 -1.72 -14.05
N ARG A 133 -21.23 -0.96 -13.79
CA ARG A 133 -22.60 -1.31 -14.21
C ARG A 133 -22.73 -1.42 -15.73
N ASP A 134 -22.16 -0.48 -16.47
CA ASP A 134 -22.22 -0.47 -17.92
C ASP A 134 -21.37 -1.62 -18.52
N LEU A 135 -20.24 -1.98 -17.90
CA LEU A 135 -19.45 -3.18 -18.22
C LEU A 135 -20.22 -4.48 -17.94
N LEU A 136 -20.91 -4.60 -16.81
CA LEU A 136 -21.76 -5.75 -16.48
C LEU A 136 -22.95 -5.89 -17.44
N ASN A 137 -23.50 -4.77 -17.91
CA ASN A 137 -24.50 -4.76 -18.97
C ASN A 137 -23.92 -5.31 -20.30
N ILE A 138 -22.76 -4.82 -20.75
CA ILE A 138 -22.09 -5.34 -21.97
C ILE A 138 -21.81 -6.86 -21.83
N LEU A 139 -21.24 -7.30 -20.71
CA LEU A 139 -20.92 -8.70 -20.45
C LEU A 139 -22.15 -9.62 -20.37
N SER A 140 -23.33 -9.06 -20.04
CA SER A 140 -24.62 -9.77 -20.07
C SER A 140 -25.39 -9.61 -21.39
N GLY A 141 -24.75 -9.08 -22.43
CA GLY A 141 -25.33 -8.94 -23.78
C GLY A 141 -26.35 -7.80 -23.90
N ARG A 142 -26.31 -6.82 -23.00
CA ARG A 142 -27.20 -5.65 -22.97
C ARG A 142 -26.49 -4.41 -23.52
N THR A 143 -27.25 -3.56 -24.20
CA THR A 143 -26.76 -2.25 -24.66
C THR A 143 -26.44 -1.33 -23.48
N VAL A 144 -25.42 -0.48 -23.63
CA VAL A 144 -25.12 0.58 -22.66
C VAL A 144 -26.19 1.68 -22.69
N GLU A 145 -26.62 2.16 -21.53
CA GLU A 145 -27.69 3.17 -21.41
C GLU A 145 -27.30 4.55 -21.96
N ASN A 146 -26.00 4.80 -22.19
CA ASN A 146 -25.45 6.06 -22.68
C ASN A 146 -24.87 5.94 -24.10
N GLY A 147 -25.40 5.03 -24.92
CA GLY A 147 -25.10 5.00 -26.36
C GLY A 147 -25.76 6.21 -27.04
N ASN A 148 -24.96 7.16 -27.52
CA ASN A 148 -25.47 8.26 -28.36
C ASN A 148 -26.25 7.67 -29.55
N GLU A 149 -27.50 8.08 -29.71
CA GLU A 149 -28.39 7.63 -30.78
C GLU A 149 -27.92 8.14 -32.15
N GLN A 150 -26.93 7.47 -32.74
CA GLN A 150 -26.75 7.51 -34.19
C GLN A 150 -27.95 6.78 -34.79
N GLN A 151 -28.87 7.57 -35.34
CA GLN A 151 -30.11 7.07 -35.94
C GLN A 151 -29.76 6.07 -37.05
N GLU A 152 -30.14 4.81 -36.85
CA GLU A 152 -30.02 3.77 -37.86
C GLU A 152 -31.12 4.00 -38.92
N GLU A 153 -30.83 4.92 -39.86
CA GLU A 153 -31.76 5.34 -40.88
C GLU A 153 -32.10 4.16 -41.81
N THR A 154 -33.32 3.65 -41.67
CA THR A 154 -33.77 2.41 -42.32
C THR A 154 -34.16 2.67 -43.78
N VAL A 155 -33.14 2.88 -44.63
CA VAL A 155 -33.30 3.09 -46.08
C VAL A 155 -33.72 1.79 -46.78
N ALA A 156 -35.02 1.52 -46.75
CA ALA A 156 -35.65 0.44 -47.49
C ALA A 156 -36.10 0.94 -48.89
N GLU A 157 -35.27 0.76 -49.92
CA GLU A 157 -35.73 1.01 -51.30
C GLU A 157 -35.30 -0.04 -52.35
N VAL A 158 -36.19 -0.21 -53.32
CA VAL A 158 -36.38 -1.35 -54.22
C VAL A 158 -35.30 -1.49 -55.30
N ASN A 159 -34.81 -2.72 -55.51
CA ASN A 159 -33.99 -3.08 -56.67
C ASN A 159 -34.75 -2.95 -58.02
N THR A 160 -34.27 -2.11 -58.94
CA THR A 160 -34.46 -2.31 -60.40
C THR A 160 -33.22 -1.92 -61.21
N ASN A 161 -32.95 -2.63 -62.30
CA ASN A 161 -31.68 -2.58 -63.05
C ASN A 161 -31.62 -1.50 -64.16
N LYS A 162 -30.48 -0.77 -64.29
CA LYS A 162 -30.01 -0.29 -65.62
C LYS A 162 -28.51 0.11 -65.75
N LYS A 163 -27.69 -0.88 -66.12
CA LYS A 163 -26.63 -0.87 -67.17
C LYS A 163 -25.71 0.38 -67.38
N VAL A 164 -24.46 0.24 -66.91
CA VAL A 164 -23.15 0.58 -67.57
C VAL A 164 -22.84 2.03 -68.01
N SER A 165 -21.76 2.59 -67.46
CA SER A 165 -20.60 3.14 -68.22
C SER A 165 -19.35 3.26 -67.31
N SER A 166 -18.20 3.66 -67.84
CA SER A 166 -16.85 3.40 -67.28
C SER A 166 -15.99 4.68 -67.10
N THR A 167 -14.76 4.51 -66.57
CA THR A 167 -13.67 5.51 -66.35
C THR A 167 -13.85 6.44 -65.13
N SER A 168 -12.81 6.86 -64.38
CA SER A 168 -11.38 6.45 -64.31
C SER A 168 -10.69 7.03 -63.05
N SER A 169 -9.68 6.34 -62.49
CA SER A 169 -8.83 6.85 -61.39
C SER A 169 -7.73 7.82 -61.88
N PRO A 170 -7.31 8.79 -61.05
CA PRO A 170 -6.03 8.72 -60.29
C PRO A 170 -6.24 8.95 -58.77
N ALA A 171 -5.48 8.37 -57.82
CA ALA A 171 -4.03 8.39 -57.54
C ALA A 171 -3.55 9.62 -56.71
N ALA A 172 -2.61 9.40 -55.79
CA ALA A 172 -2.19 10.33 -54.70
C ALA A 172 -1.13 11.39 -55.14
N THR A 173 -0.47 12.23 -54.32
CA THR A 173 0.31 11.97 -53.08
C THR A 173 0.54 13.30 -52.24
N PRO A 174 1.50 13.52 -51.28
CA PRO A 174 1.18 14.21 -50.00
C PRO A 174 2.04 15.44 -49.61
N VAL A 175 1.72 16.05 -48.45
CA VAL A 175 2.41 17.17 -47.72
C VAL A 175 2.00 17.07 -46.23
N GLU A 176 2.77 17.34 -45.14
CA GLU A 176 4.21 17.22 -44.79
C GLU A 176 4.35 17.34 -43.23
N LYS A 177 5.56 17.50 -42.64
CA LYS A 177 5.81 17.54 -41.17
C LYS A 177 6.88 18.58 -40.75
N PRO A 178 6.64 19.35 -39.67
CA PRO A 178 7.64 19.78 -38.66
C PRO A 178 7.11 19.62 -37.19
N GLU A 179 7.85 19.42 -36.09
CA GLU A 179 9.30 19.39 -35.73
C GLU A 179 10.00 20.76 -35.57
N GLU A 180 10.62 21.15 -34.44
CA GLU A 180 10.83 20.53 -33.10
C GLU A 180 10.71 21.59 -31.96
N ALA A 181 11.30 21.37 -30.76
CA ALA A 181 11.12 22.18 -29.54
C ALA A 181 11.95 23.49 -29.47
N PRO A 182 11.80 24.31 -28.39
CA PRO A 182 12.73 24.15 -27.26
C PRO A 182 12.11 24.36 -25.84
N GLU A 183 12.91 24.07 -24.80
CA GLU A 183 12.60 24.36 -23.40
C GLU A 183 12.82 25.83 -23.02
N ALA A 184 12.00 26.35 -22.10
CA ALA A 184 12.36 27.42 -21.15
C ALA A 184 11.42 27.38 -19.94
N GLY A 185 11.95 27.60 -18.72
CA GLY A 185 11.17 27.62 -17.49
C GLY A 185 10.93 29.03 -16.94
N THR A 186 10.46 29.07 -15.68
CA THR A 186 10.27 30.22 -14.77
C THR A 186 8.81 30.59 -14.49
N ASN A 187 8.45 30.40 -13.22
CA ASN A 187 7.43 31.04 -12.37
C ASN A 187 6.34 31.92 -13.01
N ASN A 188 5.13 31.76 -12.48
CA ASN A 188 4.49 32.92 -11.83
C ASN A 188 3.73 32.50 -10.57
N ASN A 189 3.86 33.29 -9.51
CA ASN A 189 3.04 33.18 -8.31
C ASN A 189 1.63 33.69 -8.61
N ASN A 190 0.63 33.19 -7.89
CA ASN A 190 -0.43 34.07 -7.42
C ASN A 190 -0.87 33.63 -6.02
N HIS A 191 -0.87 34.59 -5.10
CA HIS A 191 -1.03 34.39 -3.67
C HIS A 191 -2.31 35.10 -3.23
N ASN A 192 -3.24 34.38 -2.59
CA ASN A 192 -4.34 35.04 -1.88
C ASN A 192 -4.88 34.14 -0.75
N THR A 193 -4.52 34.48 0.48
CA THR A 193 -5.01 33.87 1.72
C THR A 193 -5.08 34.93 2.83
N PRO A 194 -6.27 35.21 3.39
CA PRO A 194 -6.41 35.61 4.79
C PRO A 194 -6.41 34.32 5.63
N ALA A 195 -5.40 33.97 6.43
CA ALA A 195 -4.76 34.69 7.54
C ALA A 195 -5.59 34.65 8.84
N GLU A 196 -5.36 33.61 9.66
CA GLU A 196 -5.65 33.63 11.10
C GLU A 196 -4.49 33.00 11.90
N VAL A 197 -3.90 33.84 12.76
CA VAL A 197 -3.26 33.57 14.08
C VAL A 197 -2.14 32.53 14.19
N GLU A 198 -0.97 33.02 14.61
CA GLU A 198 0.21 32.27 15.04
C GLU A 198 0.08 31.72 16.47
N GLN A 199 0.81 30.64 16.80
CA GLN A 199 1.36 30.50 18.14
C GLN A 199 2.68 29.71 18.14
N GLU A 200 3.80 30.41 18.28
CA GLU A 200 5.12 29.80 18.44
C GLU A 200 5.28 29.12 19.81
N ARG A 201 6.07 28.03 19.86
CA ARG A 201 6.97 27.77 21.00
C ARG A 201 8.05 26.71 20.72
N SER A 202 9.28 27.22 20.59
CA SER A 202 10.55 26.59 20.99
C SER A 202 10.77 25.13 20.60
N GLU A 203 11.44 24.93 19.46
CA GLU A 203 12.40 23.84 19.31
C GLU A 203 13.68 24.19 20.10
N SER A 204 14.37 23.19 20.65
CA SER A 204 15.67 23.36 21.34
C SER A 204 16.64 22.30 20.81
N GLU A 205 17.59 22.73 19.98
CA GLU A 205 18.58 21.84 19.35
C GLU A 205 19.65 21.36 20.34
N ASP A 206 20.20 20.18 20.07
CA ASP A 206 21.27 19.57 20.86
C ASP A 206 22.56 20.41 20.85
N SER A 207 23.27 20.43 21.98
CA SER A 207 24.63 20.96 22.07
C SER A 207 25.62 19.80 22.21
N ASP A 208 26.22 19.41 21.10
CA ASP A 208 27.35 18.48 21.00
C ASP A 208 28.66 19.19 21.39
N ASP A 209 29.22 18.90 22.57
CA ASP A 209 30.63 19.20 22.87
C ASP A 209 31.22 18.32 24.01
N SER A 210 32.46 17.88 23.77
CA SER A 210 33.52 17.54 24.75
C SER A 210 33.50 16.23 25.58
N MET A 211 34.55 15.45 25.31
CA MET A 211 35.28 14.47 26.17
C MET A 211 34.71 13.05 26.33
#